data_AF-A0A352VRW8-F1
#
_entry.id   AF-A0A352VRW8-F1
#
_cell.length_a   1.000
_cell.length_b   1.000
_cell.length_c   1.000
_cell.angle_alpha   90.00
_cell.angle_beta   90.00
_cell.angle_gamma   90.00
#
_symmetry.space_group_name_H-M   'P 1'
#
loop_
_entity.id
_entity.type
_entity.pdbx_description
1 polymer ?
#
loop_
_entity_poly.entity_id
_entity_poly.type
_entity_poly.pdbx_seq_one_letter_code
_entity_poly.pdbx_strand_id
1 'polypeptide(L)'
;LFKSTREIHGKLEGDVAEQDGSVKLSSMASVLFQIALLDIVFSLDSVITAVGVADELAVMVIAVVVAGAFMVVAANSVSRFVNAHPTLKMLALSFLLLIGMALVADGMGQEIHKGYIYFAMGFSIFVEMLNLRIKAKKAPVHLRGPSLPDSEEAT
;
A
#
# COMPACT_ATOMS: atom_id res chain seq x y z
N LEU A 1 11.64 -2.93 8.55
CA LEU A 1 11.46 -3.52 7.20
C LEU A 1 11.21 -5.03 7.30
N PHE A 2 12.18 -5.86 7.66
CA PHE A 2 12.02 -7.34 7.75
C PHE A 2 10.79 -7.82 8.55
N LYS A 3 10.55 -7.27 9.74
CA LYS A 3 9.39 -7.64 10.59
C LYS A 3 8.06 -7.27 9.94
N SER A 4 7.98 -6.07 9.36
CA SER A 4 6.79 -5.59 8.66
C SER A 4 6.52 -6.41 7.39
N THR A 5 7.56 -6.77 6.63
CA THR A 5 7.47 -7.68 5.49
C THR A 5 6.95 -9.05 5.92
N ARG A 6 7.43 -9.59 7.03
CA ARG A 6 7.02 -10.91 7.55
C ARG A 6 5.58 -10.93 8.06
N GLU A 7 5.14 -9.89 8.77
CA GLU A 7 3.74 -9.77 9.24
C GLU A 7 2.76 -9.60 8.08
N ILE A 8 3.19 -8.94 7.01
CA ILE A 8 2.42 -8.75 5.79
C ILE A 8 2.32 -10.05 4.99
N HIS A 9 3.43 -10.77 4.87
CA HIS A 9 3.50 -12.05 4.18
C HIS A 9 2.56 -13.08 4.84
N GLY A 10 2.58 -13.17 6.18
CA GLY A 10 1.68 -14.07 6.92
C GLY A 10 0.19 -13.71 6.83
N LYS A 11 -0.17 -12.46 6.54
CA LYS A 11 -1.57 -12.05 6.33
C LYS A 11 -2.05 -12.25 4.89
N LEU A 12 -1.14 -12.46 3.93
CA LEU A 12 -1.47 -12.61 2.50
C LEU A 12 -1.65 -14.07 2.07
N GLU A 13 -1.01 -15.03 2.75
CA GLU A 13 -1.02 -16.44 2.31
C GLU A 13 -2.28 -17.22 2.66
N GLY A 14 -3.22 -16.62 3.40
CA GLY A 14 -4.53 -17.21 3.61
C GLY A 14 -4.44 -18.61 4.20
N ASP A 15 -3.88 -18.74 5.40
CA ASP A 15 -4.06 -19.95 6.19
C ASP A 15 -4.94 -19.66 7.39
N VAL A 16 -6.06 -20.37 7.44
CA VAL A 16 -6.92 -20.50 8.61
C VAL A 16 -6.15 -21.41 9.56
N ALA A 17 -5.18 -20.84 10.27
CA ALA A 17 -4.60 -21.47 11.43
C ALA A 17 -4.92 -20.60 12.64
N GLU A 18 -5.83 -21.11 13.48
CA GLU A 18 -6.00 -20.68 14.85
C GLU A 18 -4.63 -20.42 15.47
N GLN A 19 -4.33 -19.17 15.83
CA GLN A 19 -3.28 -18.87 16.79
C GLN A 19 -3.85 -18.06 17.93
N ASP A 20 -4.15 -18.83 18.96
CA ASP A 20 -4.16 -18.49 20.36
C ASP A 20 -3.12 -17.43 20.74
N GLY A 21 -3.52 -16.50 21.61
CA GLY A 21 -2.63 -15.85 22.58
C GLY A 21 -1.46 -15.00 22.07
N SER A 22 -1.75 -13.79 21.58
CA SER A 22 -1.13 -12.51 21.99
C SER A 22 -1.05 -11.54 20.81
N VAL A 23 -2.02 -10.63 20.73
CA VAL A 23 -1.85 -9.39 19.98
C VAL A 23 -0.72 -8.63 20.67
N LYS A 24 0.51 -8.75 20.16
CA LYS A 24 1.61 -7.86 20.54
C LYS A 24 1.20 -6.46 20.16
N LEU A 25 0.64 -5.72 21.11
CA LEU A 25 0.39 -4.29 21.00
C LEU A 25 1.72 -3.66 20.58
N SER A 26 1.76 -3.17 19.34
CA SER A 26 2.88 -2.35 18.89
C SER A 26 3.00 -1.21 19.88
N SER A 27 4.16 -1.09 20.54
CA SER A 27 4.39 0.01 21.47
C SER A 27 4.11 1.32 20.74
N MET A 28 3.43 2.27 21.40
CA MET A 28 3.14 3.57 20.82
C MET A 28 4.39 4.22 20.20
N ALA A 29 5.55 4.02 20.83
CA ALA A 29 6.85 4.46 20.33
C ALA A 29 7.23 3.82 18.98
N SER A 30 6.91 2.53 18.78
CA SER A 30 7.15 1.84 17.50
C SER A 30 6.26 2.35 16.38
N VAL A 31 5.01 2.74 16.68
CA VAL A 31 4.09 3.33 15.69
C VAL A 31 4.55 4.74 15.30
N LEU A 32 4.92 5.56 16.28
CA LEU A 32 5.47 6.90 16.03
C LEU A 32 6.77 6.85 15.22
N PHE A 33 7.69 5.93 15.55
CA PHE A 33 8.91 5.74 14.77
C PHE A 33 8.63 5.31 13.33
N GLN A 34 7.65 4.42 13.11
CA GLN A 34 7.23 4.04 11.76
C GLN A 34 6.66 5.24 11.00
N ILE A 35 5.77 6.03 11.59
CA ILE A 35 5.20 7.23 10.94
C ILE A 35 6.31 8.22 10.59
N ALA A 36 7.24 8.50 11.50
CA ALA A 36 8.36 9.41 11.24
C ALA A 36 9.26 8.91 10.09
N LEU A 37 9.54 7.60 10.05
CA LEU A 37 10.35 7.01 8.98
C LEU A 37 9.61 7.05 7.62
N LEU A 38 8.30 6.79 7.61
CA LEU A 38 7.47 6.90 6.41
C LEU A 38 7.42 8.35 5.90
N ASP A 39 7.29 9.32 6.81
CA ASP A 39 7.22 10.75 6.49
C ASP A 39 8.54 11.29 5.91
N ILE A 40 9.70 10.81 6.41
CA ILE A 40 11.01 11.15 5.84
C ILE A 40 11.13 10.65 4.39
N VAL A 41 10.74 9.41 4.11
CA VAL A 41 10.81 8.87 2.73
C VAL A 41 9.86 9.61 1.81
N PHE A 42 8.65 9.91 2.29
CA PHE A 42 7.63 10.57 1.50
C PHE A 42 7.94 12.07 1.26
N SER A 43 8.54 12.75 2.23
CA SER A 43 9.02 14.13 2.08
C SER A 43 10.18 14.23 1.09
N LEU A 44 11.14 13.31 1.12
CA LEU A 44 12.25 13.27 0.15
C LEU A 44 11.76 13.04 -1.29
N ASP A 45 10.82 12.13 -1.49
CA ASP A 45 10.25 11.84 -2.82
C ASP A 45 9.51 13.06 -3.41
N SER A 46 8.70 13.73 -2.59
CA SER A 46 7.96 14.92 -3.02
C SER A 46 8.88 16.07 -3.44
N VAL A 47 10.01 16.26 -2.74
CA VAL A 47 11.03 17.26 -3.10
C VAL A 47 11.77 16.84 -4.36
N ILE A 48 12.25 15.60 -4.47
CA ILE A 48 13.03 15.12 -5.63
C ILE A 48 12.19 15.12 -6.91
N THR A 49 10.90 14.84 -6.80
CA THR A 49 9.95 14.96 -7.90
C THR A 49 9.75 16.43 -8.29
N ALA A 50 9.59 17.33 -7.32
CA ALA A 50 9.44 18.75 -7.60
C ALA A 50 10.70 19.37 -8.24
N VAL A 51 11.90 19.06 -7.73
CA VAL A 51 13.18 19.47 -8.34
C VAL A 51 13.33 18.92 -9.76
N GLY A 52 12.81 17.72 -10.03
CA GLY A 52 12.89 17.11 -11.36
C GLY A 52 11.94 17.71 -12.41
N VAL A 53 10.98 18.54 -12.00
CA VAL A 53 9.91 19.06 -12.88
C VAL A 53 9.85 20.60 -12.91
N ALA A 54 10.39 21.29 -11.89
CA ALA A 54 10.34 22.74 -11.78
C ALA A 54 11.73 23.36 -11.60
N ASP A 55 12.02 24.40 -12.39
CA ASP A 55 13.29 25.13 -12.34
C ASP A 55 13.30 26.24 -11.27
N GLU A 56 12.12 26.74 -10.85
CA GLU A 56 12.01 27.77 -9.82
C GLU A 56 11.84 27.20 -8.41
N LEU A 57 12.83 27.48 -7.54
CA LEU A 57 12.82 27.16 -6.11
C LEU A 57 11.52 27.64 -5.42
N ALA A 58 11.03 28.83 -5.78
CA ALA A 58 9.81 29.38 -5.20
C ALA A 58 8.58 28.52 -5.49
N VAL A 59 8.45 28.01 -6.73
CA VAL A 59 7.35 27.14 -7.15
C VAL A 59 7.42 25.81 -6.42
N MET A 60 8.63 25.25 -6.27
CA MET A 60 8.84 24.00 -5.53
C MET A 60 8.42 24.11 -4.07
N VAL A 61 8.84 25.17 -3.36
CA VAL A 61 8.50 25.35 -1.93
C VAL A 61 6.98 25.47 -1.76
N ILE A 62 6.32 26.27 -2.61
CA ILE A 62 4.86 26.42 -2.58
C ILE A 62 4.17 25.07 -2.85
N ALA A 63 4.62 24.32 -3.84
CA ALA A 63 4.05 23.03 -4.19
C ALA A 63 4.15 22.03 -3.03
N VAL A 64 5.31 21.92 -2.37
CA VAL A 64 5.50 21.01 -1.23
C VAL A 64 4.62 21.39 -0.04
N VAL A 65 4.52 22.68 0.28
CA VAL A 65 3.65 23.15 1.39
C VAL A 65 2.19 22.88 1.10
N VAL A 66 1.71 23.18 -0.11
CA VAL A 66 0.33 22.91 -0.53
C VAL A 66 0.03 21.41 -0.54
N ALA A 67 0.94 20.59 -1.06
CA ALA A 67 0.80 19.14 -1.08
C ALA A 67 0.76 18.55 0.33
N GLY A 68 1.65 18.99 1.23
CA GLY A 68 1.66 18.56 2.63
C GLY A 68 0.38 18.93 3.37
N ALA A 69 -0.12 20.16 3.19
CA ALA A 69 -1.40 20.58 3.75
C ALA A 69 -2.56 19.72 3.24
N PHE A 70 -2.60 19.45 1.92
CA PHE A 70 -3.60 18.59 1.31
C PHE A 70 -3.55 17.16 1.87
N MET A 71 -2.36 16.60 2.09
CA MET A 71 -2.21 15.26 2.66
C MET A 71 -2.77 15.15 4.08
N VAL A 72 -2.55 16.15 4.93
CA VAL A 72 -3.13 16.17 6.29
C VAL A 72 -4.66 16.16 6.22
N VAL A 73 -5.24 16.99 5.34
CA VAL A 73 -6.70 17.04 5.14
C VAL A 73 -7.23 15.72 4.58
N ALA A 74 -6.50 15.10 3.65
CA ALA A 74 -6.90 13.86 2.99
C ALA A 74 -6.59 12.59 3.81
N ALA A 75 -5.75 12.66 4.84
CA ALA A 75 -5.18 11.51 5.56
C ALA A 75 -6.26 10.53 6.05
N ASN A 76 -7.34 11.04 6.64
CA ASN A 76 -8.44 10.20 7.12
C ASN A 76 -9.19 9.49 5.97
N SER A 77 -9.37 10.18 4.83
CA SER A 77 -10.05 9.60 3.66
C SER A 77 -9.19 8.52 3.01
N VAL A 78 -7.91 8.84 2.77
CA VAL A 78 -6.92 7.93 2.20
C VAL A 78 -6.74 6.71 3.11
N SER A 79 -6.63 6.91 4.42
CA SER A 79 -6.51 5.81 5.39
C SER A 79 -7.69 4.85 5.32
N ARG A 80 -8.93 5.35 5.29
CA ARG A 80 -10.12 4.49 5.15
C ARG A 80 -10.11 3.71 3.83
N PHE A 81 -9.73 4.36 2.73
CA PHE A 81 -9.66 3.72 1.41
C PHE A 81 -8.60 2.61 1.35
N VAL A 82 -7.40 2.89 1.86
CA VAL A 82 -6.30 1.91 1.91
C VAL A 82 -6.64 0.74 2.85
N ASN A 83 -7.33 0.99 3.96
CA ASN A 83 -7.78 -0.08 4.87
C ASN A 83 -8.89 -0.95 4.26
N ALA A 84 -9.75 -0.38 3.41
CA ALA A 84 -10.80 -1.12 2.69
C ALA A 84 -10.23 -2.02 1.57
N HIS A 85 -9.04 -1.71 1.07
CA HIS A 85 -8.42 -2.40 -0.07
C HIS A 85 -7.01 -2.91 0.29
N PRO A 86 -6.88 -4.16 0.78
CA PRO A 86 -5.59 -4.72 1.20
C PRO A 86 -4.50 -4.71 0.11
N THR A 87 -4.88 -4.90 -1.14
CA THR A 87 -3.99 -4.85 -2.31
C THR A 87 -3.41 -3.44 -2.54
N LEU A 88 -4.18 -2.38 -2.27
CA LEU A 88 -3.68 -1.01 -2.30
C LEU A 88 -2.71 -0.72 -1.16
N LYS A 89 -2.96 -1.27 0.04
CA LYS A 89 -2.01 -1.19 1.16
C LYS A 89 -0.67 -1.81 0.80
N MET A 90 -0.69 -2.97 0.13
CA MET A 90 0.49 -3.63 -0.38
C MET A 90 1.24 -2.79 -1.42
N LEU A 91 0.50 -2.28 -2.41
CA LEU A 91 1.05 -1.43 -3.47
C LEU A 91 1.73 -0.18 -2.90
N ALA A 92 1.13 0.48 -1.90
CA ALA A 92 1.73 1.65 -1.24
C ALA A 92 3.05 1.30 -0.52
N LEU A 93 3.10 0.17 0.17
CA LEU A 93 4.32 -0.29 0.84
C LEU A 93 5.41 -0.69 -0.16
N SER A 94 5.04 -1.30 -1.28
CA SER A 94 5.95 -1.61 -2.38
C SER A 94 6.53 -0.36 -3.03
N PHE A 95 5.71 0.70 -3.23
CA PHE A 95 6.20 1.97 -3.77
C PHE A 95 7.18 2.64 -2.83
N LEU A 96 6.91 2.63 -1.52
CA LEU A 96 7.84 3.15 -0.54
C LEU A 96 9.18 2.41 -0.56
N LEU A 97 9.15 1.09 -0.69
CA LEU A 97 10.38 0.30 -0.82
C LEU A 97 11.13 0.61 -2.12
N LEU A 98 10.41 0.72 -3.23
CA LEU A 98 10.97 1.03 -4.55
C LEU A 98 11.63 2.40 -4.56
N ILE A 99 10.95 3.44 -4.05
CA ILE A 99 11.49 4.79 -3.92
C ILE A 99 12.66 4.78 -2.94
N GLY A 100 12.52 4.17 -1.76
CA GLY A 100 13.60 4.09 -0.78
C GLY A 100 14.88 3.45 -1.36
N MET A 101 14.72 2.36 -2.13
CA MET A 101 15.84 1.72 -2.83
C MET A 101 16.42 2.61 -3.93
N ALA A 102 15.56 3.30 -4.70
CA ALA A 102 16.01 4.23 -5.73
C ALA A 102 16.83 5.39 -5.13
N LEU A 103 16.40 5.95 -3.98
CA LEU A 103 17.13 7.02 -3.29
C LEU A 103 18.49 6.55 -2.76
N VAL A 104 18.57 5.32 -2.26
CA VAL A 104 19.85 4.73 -1.85
C VAL A 104 20.77 4.54 -3.05
N ALA A 105 20.25 4.03 -4.17
CA ALA A 105 21.03 3.87 -5.41
C ALA A 105 21.53 5.21 -5.96
N ASP A 106 20.66 6.22 -5.99
CA ASP A 106 20.98 7.58 -6.41
C ASP A 106 22.05 8.20 -5.51
N GLY A 107 21.92 8.03 -4.18
CA GLY A 107 22.93 8.44 -3.20
C GLY A 107 24.27 7.70 -3.31
N MET A 108 24.29 6.51 -3.93
CA MET A 108 25.50 5.75 -4.26
C MET A 108 26.08 6.10 -5.64
N GLY A 109 25.52 7.09 -6.33
CA GLY A 109 25.94 7.51 -7.68
C GLY A 109 25.46 6.58 -8.80
N GLN A 110 24.50 5.69 -8.51
CA GLN A 110 23.81 4.87 -9.50
C GLN A 110 22.48 5.56 -9.85
N GLU A 111 22.52 6.42 -10.87
CA GLU A 111 21.33 7.12 -11.33
C GLU A 111 20.36 6.15 -12.03
N ILE A 112 19.30 5.76 -11.33
CA ILE A 112 18.18 5.05 -11.94
C ILE A 112 17.31 6.09 -12.65
N HIS A 113 17.12 5.91 -13.96
CA HIS A 113 16.30 6.83 -14.74
C HIS A 113 14.87 6.91 -14.18
N LYS A 114 14.48 8.09 -13.69
CA LYS A 114 13.23 8.33 -12.94
C LYS A 114 11.98 7.88 -13.71
N GLY A 115 12.02 7.95 -15.04
CA GLY A 115 10.94 7.48 -15.91
C GLY A 115 10.56 6.01 -15.70
N TYR A 116 11.51 5.12 -15.38
CA TYR A 116 11.20 3.71 -15.12
C TYR A 116 10.44 3.54 -13.81
N ILE A 117 10.80 4.31 -12.78
CA ILE A 117 10.13 4.30 -11.48
C ILE A 117 8.69 4.82 -11.64
N TYR A 118 8.51 5.96 -12.32
CA TYR A 118 7.20 6.53 -12.58
C TYR A 118 6.31 5.61 -13.45
N PHE A 119 6.90 4.97 -14.46
CA PHE A 119 6.18 4.00 -15.29
C PHE A 119 5.75 2.76 -14.47
N ALA A 120 6.64 2.21 -13.65
CA ALA A 120 6.32 1.07 -12.79
C ALA A 120 5.20 1.40 -11.77
N MET A 121 5.25 2.58 -11.16
CA MET A 121 4.20 3.05 -10.25
C MET A 121 2.86 3.23 -10.98
N GLY A 122 2.86 3.94 -12.10
CA GLY A 122 1.65 4.17 -12.91
C GLY A 122 1.02 2.87 -13.42
N PHE A 123 1.83 1.95 -13.95
CA PHE A 123 1.38 0.64 -14.42
C PHE A 123 0.79 -0.20 -13.28
N SER A 124 1.41 -0.20 -12.11
CA SER A 124 0.91 -0.94 -10.95
C SER A 124 -0.45 -0.42 -10.48
N ILE A 125 -0.63 0.91 -10.41
CA ILE A 125 -1.93 1.52 -10.09
C ILE A 125 -2.97 1.16 -11.17
N PHE A 126 -2.59 1.19 -12.45
CA PHE A 126 -3.48 0.82 -13.55
C PHE A 126 -3.98 -0.62 -13.40
N VAL A 127 -3.06 -1.58 -13.19
CA VAL A 127 -3.40 -2.99 -12.96
C VAL A 127 -4.30 -3.14 -11.74
N GLU A 128 -4.00 -2.43 -10.65
CA GLU A 128 -4.81 -2.49 -9.43
C GLU A 128 -6.21 -1.89 -9.63
N MET A 129 -6.35 -0.80 -10.40
CA MET A 129 -7.67 -0.28 -10.77
C MET A 129 -8.50 -1.30 -11.57
N LEU A 130 -7.87 -2.03 -12.49
CA LEU A 130 -8.51 -3.13 -13.21
C LEU A 130 -8.94 -4.24 -12.25
N ASN A 131 -8.05 -4.63 -11.34
CA ASN A 131 -8.30 -5.66 -10.34
C ASN A 131 -9.49 -5.31 -9.43
N LEU A 132 -9.54 -4.08 -8.91
CA LEU A 132 -10.66 -3.58 -8.10
C LEU A 132 -11.99 -3.58 -8.87
N ARG A 133 -11.99 -3.17 -10.14
CA ARG A 133 -13.19 -3.19 -11.00
C ARG A 133 -13.71 -4.61 -11.25
N ILE A 134 -12.82 -5.58 -11.42
CA ILE A 134 -13.21 -6.99 -11.63
C ILE A 134 -13.76 -7.57 -10.32
N LYS A 135 -13.12 -7.28 -9.18
CA LYS A 135 -13.54 -7.79 -7.88
C LYS A 135 -14.92 -7.27 -7.46
N ALA A 136 -15.25 -6.02 -7.81
CA ALA A 136 -16.59 -5.44 -7.60
C ALA A 136 -17.70 -6.12 -8.43
N LYS A 137 -17.36 -6.86 -9.50
CA LYS A 137 -18.33 -7.55 -10.38
C LYS A 137 -18.57 -9.03 -10.03
N LYS A 138 -17.76 -9.63 -9.14
CA LYS A 138 -17.99 -11.01 -8.70
C LYS A 138 -19.12 -11.05 -7.66
N ALA A 139 -20.34 -11.35 -8.10
CA ALA A 139 -21.40 -11.82 -7.22
C ALA A 139 -20.90 -13.07 -6.46
N PRO A 140 -21.26 -13.26 -5.17
CA PRO A 140 -20.85 -14.42 -4.42
C PRO A 140 -21.38 -15.66 -5.15
N VAL A 141 -20.48 -16.54 -5.59
CA VAL A 141 -20.88 -17.82 -6.17
C VAL A 141 -21.47 -18.62 -5.02
N HIS A 142 -22.80 -18.69 -4.97
CA HIS A 142 -23.50 -19.59 -4.06
C HIS A 142 -23.08 -21.01 -4.39
N LEU A 143 -22.24 -21.59 -3.53
CA LEU A 143 -21.94 -23.01 -3.56
C LEU A 143 -23.27 -23.74 -3.30
N ARG A 144 -23.76 -24.46 -4.31
CA ARG A 144 -24.86 -25.41 -4.12
C ARG A 144 -24.38 -26.45 -3.11
N GLY A 145 -24.95 -26.41 -1.90
CA GLY A 145 -24.79 -27.50 -0.94
C GLY A 145 -25.27 -28.81 -1.56
N PRO A 146 -24.72 -29.96 -1.15
CA PRO A 146 -25.14 -31.25 -1.67
C PRO A 146 -26.62 -31.45 -1.33
N SER A 147 -27.46 -31.57 -2.36
CA SER A 147 -28.84 -32.03 -2.22
C SER A 147 -28.80 -33.46 -1.70
N LEU A 148 -29.08 -33.64 -0.42
CA LEU A 148 -29.38 -34.96 0.12
C LEU A 148 -30.70 -35.39 -0.52
N PRO A 149 -30.76 -36.54 -1.20
CA PRO A 149 -32.03 -37.08 -1.67
C PRO A 149 -32.89 -37.35 -0.44
N ASP A 150 -34.12 -36.82 -0.44
CA ASP A 150 -35.16 -37.23 0.47
C ASP A 150 -35.37 -38.73 0.28
N SER A 151 -34.80 -39.54 1.18
CA SER A 151 -35.26 -40.90 1.35
C SER A 151 -36.58 -40.83 2.11
N GLU A 152 -37.64 -40.56 1.34
CA GLU A 152 -39.01 -40.92 1.67
C GLU A 152 -39.06 -42.38 2.16
N GLU A 153 -39.84 -42.55 3.23
CA GLU A 153 -40.75 -43.69 3.45
C GLU A 153 -40.26 -45.08 3.01
N ALA A 154 -39.76 -45.84 3.97
CA ALA A 154 -40.03 -47.27 4.03
C ALA A 154 -40.42 -47.63 5.47
N THR A 155 -41.73 -47.78 5.61
CA THR A 155 -42.51 -48.47 6.65
C THR A 155 -41.80 -49.60 7.40
#